data_AF-A0A8C3LXQ3-F1
#
_entry.id   AF-A0A8C3LXQ3-F1
#
_cell.length_a   1.000
_cell.length_b   1.000
_cell.length_c   1.000
_cell.angle_alpha   90.00
_cell.angle_beta   90.00
_cell.angle_gamma   90.00
#
_symmetry.space_group_name_H-M   'P 1'
#
loop_
_entity.id
_entity.type
_entity.pdbx_description
1 polymer ?
#
loop_
_entity_poly.entity_id
_entity_poly.type
_entity_poly.pdbx_seq_one_letter_code
_entity_poly.pdbx_strand_id
1 'polypeptide(L)'
;MGQLGAPAIVLPGTSGFGKSLWHSKGFLYPSHNTTAPSSTPSTESFHPAPIPITPCSFPSRRHKLYRQELNLTAAAALLPLRPETSWLQFHLGISQDGLYPRSSPAVSRLLQDMHDFATVSADYSQDEKALLGACDCSQIVKPSGVHLKLVLRFQDFGKAMFKPMRQKREEETPEDFFYFVDFQRHNAEIAAFHLDRILDFRRVPPTVGRLINITKEILEVTRNEVLQSVFFVSPASNVCFFAKCPYMCKTEYAVCGNPHLLEGSLSAFLPSLNLAPRLSIPNPWIRSYSFDGKEEWEVNPLYCDTVREIYPYSSGNRLLNIVDMAIFDFLIGNMDRHHYEMFTKFGDDGFLLHLDNARGFGRHSHDEISILAPLSQCCVIKRTTLLRLQLLAEPEYQLSAVMRESLLQDPLAPVLTEPHLLALDRRLQLILKAVRKCIDTHGEAKVVANDTRQPEAPTSDRMNNLTETR
;
A
#
# COMPACT_ATOMS: atom_id res chain seq x y z
N MET A 1 20.55 -63.92 -28.37
CA MET A 1 20.70 -62.46 -28.23
C MET A 1 19.39 -61.90 -27.72
N GLY A 2 19.23 -61.87 -26.39
CA GLY A 2 18.03 -61.38 -25.72
C GLY A 2 18.31 -60.00 -25.12
N GLN A 3 17.46 -59.03 -25.43
CA GLN A 3 17.44 -57.73 -24.75
C GLN A 3 16.60 -57.86 -23.49
N LEU A 4 17.25 -57.58 -22.36
CA LEU A 4 16.67 -57.46 -21.03
C LEU A 4 15.80 -56.20 -20.95
N GLY A 5 14.53 -56.37 -20.59
CA GLY A 5 13.68 -55.29 -20.12
C GLY A 5 14.06 -54.90 -18.69
N ALA A 6 14.21 -53.60 -18.44
CA ALA A 6 14.37 -53.01 -17.12
C ALA A 6 13.03 -52.39 -16.65
N PRO A 7 12.70 -52.46 -15.35
CA PRO A 7 11.38 -52.14 -14.83
C PRO A 7 11.16 -50.64 -14.64
N ALA A 8 9.89 -50.22 -14.78
CA ALA A 8 9.42 -48.90 -14.41
C ALA A 8 9.59 -48.65 -12.91
N ILE A 9 10.38 -47.64 -12.55
CA ILE A 9 10.44 -47.09 -11.19
C ILE A 9 9.29 -46.11 -11.05
N VAL A 10 8.27 -46.52 -10.29
CA VAL A 10 7.19 -45.67 -9.78
C VAL A 10 7.78 -44.80 -8.67
N LEU A 11 7.89 -43.50 -8.89
CA LEU A 11 8.17 -42.54 -7.82
C LEU A 11 6.89 -42.34 -6.99
N PRO A 12 6.94 -42.47 -5.65
CA PRO A 12 5.77 -42.35 -4.80
C PRO A 12 5.25 -40.92 -4.81
N GLY A 13 3.92 -40.80 -4.95
CA GLY A 13 3.20 -39.53 -5.01
C GLY A 13 3.41 -38.66 -3.78
N THR A 14 3.72 -37.39 -4.01
CA THR A 14 3.69 -36.32 -3.02
C THR A 14 2.25 -35.80 -2.85
N SER A 15 1.35 -36.68 -2.42
CA SER A 15 0.06 -36.27 -1.85
C SER A 15 0.28 -35.95 -0.37
N GLY A 16 0.60 -34.69 -0.05
CA GLY A 16 0.77 -34.29 1.35
C GLY A 16 1.61 -33.04 1.58
N PHE A 17 1.44 -31.96 0.82
CA PHE A 17 1.86 -30.65 1.33
C PHE A 17 0.80 -30.19 2.34
N GLY A 18 1.07 -30.49 3.61
CA GLY A 18 0.31 -29.97 4.73
C GLY A 18 0.30 -28.44 4.71
N LYS A 19 -0.82 -27.85 5.14
CA LYS A 19 -0.94 -26.42 5.46
C LYS A 19 0.31 -25.99 6.25
N SER A 20 1.07 -25.04 5.71
CA SER A 20 2.36 -24.61 6.24
C SER A 20 2.23 -23.95 7.63
N LEU A 21 3.33 -24.05 8.39
CA LEU A 21 3.50 -23.60 9.77
C LEU A 21 3.26 -22.09 9.97
N TRP A 22 3.25 -21.23 8.94
CA TRP A 22 3.18 -19.77 9.18
C TRP A 22 1.81 -19.32 9.71
N HIS A 23 0.71 -19.69 9.06
CA HIS A 23 -0.65 -19.41 9.57
C HIS A 23 -0.91 -20.07 10.93
N SER A 24 -0.20 -21.16 11.22
CA SER A 24 -0.38 -21.99 12.41
C SER A 24 0.52 -21.58 13.60
N LYS A 25 1.74 -21.10 13.36
CA LYS A 25 2.80 -20.83 14.36
C LYS A 25 3.40 -19.43 14.28
N GLY A 26 3.43 -18.78 13.11
CA GLY A 26 3.95 -17.41 12.97
C GLY A 26 3.14 -16.41 13.80
N PHE A 27 1.81 -16.57 13.82
CA PHE A 27 0.91 -15.78 14.68
C PHE A 27 1.01 -16.11 16.19
N LEU A 28 1.66 -17.22 16.57
CA LEU A 28 1.79 -17.69 17.96
C LEU A 28 3.15 -17.35 18.60
N TYR A 29 4.11 -16.80 17.85
CA TYR A 29 5.42 -16.44 18.42
C TYR A 29 5.26 -15.29 19.44
N PRO A 30 5.93 -15.28 20.60
CA PRO A 30 5.73 -14.26 21.64
C PRO A 30 5.93 -12.80 21.16
N SER A 31 6.79 -12.57 20.17
CA SER A 31 6.98 -11.26 19.51
C SER A 31 5.79 -10.83 18.65
N HIS A 32 5.01 -11.79 18.15
CA HIS A 32 3.71 -11.56 17.53
C HIS A 32 2.59 -11.57 18.59
N ASN A 33 2.74 -12.25 19.71
CA ASN A 33 1.69 -12.37 20.73
C ASN A 33 1.68 -11.24 21.76
N THR A 34 2.32 -10.09 21.48
CA THR A 34 2.10 -8.86 22.25
C THR A 34 0.64 -8.46 22.06
N THR A 35 -0.21 -8.82 23.03
CA THR A 35 -1.57 -8.34 23.12
C THR A 35 -1.53 -6.82 23.11
N ALA A 36 -2.18 -6.20 22.11
CA ALA A 36 -2.67 -4.85 22.30
C ALA A 36 -3.45 -4.86 23.64
N PRO A 37 -3.19 -3.90 24.53
CA PRO A 37 -3.82 -3.90 25.84
C PRO A 37 -5.34 -4.00 25.66
N SER A 38 -5.98 -4.82 26.49
CA SER A 38 -7.43 -5.04 26.51
C SER A 38 -8.14 -3.71 26.29
N SER A 39 -8.97 -3.64 25.25
CA SER A 39 -9.74 -2.47 24.88
C SER A 39 -10.60 -2.01 26.06
N THR A 40 -10.09 -1.08 26.86
CA THR A 40 -10.95 -0.15 27.58
C THR A 40 -11.68 0.69 26.52
N PRO A 41 -12.89 1.21 26.80
CA PRO A 41 -13.70 1.97 25.83
C PRO A 41 -13.06 3.28 25.33
N SER A 42 -11.78 3.52 25.64
CA SER A 42 -10.97 4.69 25.33
C SER A 42 -10.08 4.52 24.10
N THR A 43 -10.14 3.41 23.35
CA THR A 43 -9.47 3.32 22.04
C THR A 43 -10.30 4.08 21.01
N GLU A 44 -9.81 5.25 20.60
CA GLU A 44 -10.49 6.15 19.66
C GLU A 44 -10.57 5.53 18.25
N SER A 45 -11.43 4.54 18.04
CA SER A 45 -11.76 4.07 16.69
C SER A 45 -12.56 5.16 15.95
N PHE A 46 -12.71 5.02 14.63
CA PHE A 46 -13.74 5.77 13.91
C PHE A 46 -15.13 5.22 14.30
N HIS A 47 -15.61 5.54 15.50
CA HIS A 47 -17.03 5.47 15.83
C HIS A 47 -17.69 6.72 15.27
N PRO A 48 -18.43 6.63 14.15
CA PRO A 48 -19.27 7.74 13.77
C PRO A 48 -20.37 7.90 14.84
N ALA A 49 -20.75 9.14 15.16
CA ALA A 49 -22.10 9.42 15.66
C ALA A 49 -23.11 8.71 14.74
N PRO A 50 -24.26 8.23 15.23
CA PRO A 50 -25.16 7.37 14.45
C PRO A 50 -25.39 7.97 13.07
N ILE A 51 -24.78 7.34 12.05
CA ILE A 51 -24.95 7.75 10.67
C ILE A 51 -26.42 7.48 10.38
N PRO A 52 -27.24 8.50 10.07
CA PRO A 52 -28.58 8.21 9.61
C PRO A 52 -28.40 7.41 8.33
N ILE A 53 -28.79 6.12 8.36
CA ILE A 53 -28.86 5.23 7.20
C ILE A 53 -29.94 5.81 6.30
N THR A 54 -29.59 6.88 5.61
CA THR A 54 -30.38 7.42 4.51
C THR A 54 -30.16 6.46 3.35
N PRO A 55 -31.22 6.05 2.63
CA PRO A 55 -31.04 5.29 1.41
C PRO A 55 -30.00 5.99 0.53
N CYS A 56 -29.06 5.26 -0.07
CA CYS A 56 -28.14 5.79 -1.08
C CYS A 56 -28.93 6.29 -2.31
N SER A 57 -29.58 7.44 -2.14
CA SER A 57 -30.55 8.02 -3.06
C SER A 57 -29.85 8.85 -4.12
N PHE A 58 -28.74 9.51 -3.77
CA PHE A 58 -27.99 10.37 -4.68
C PHE A 58 -27.32 9.62 -5.86
N PRO A 59 -26.50 8.56 -5.63
CA PRO A 59 -25.92 7.79 -6.73
C PRO A 59 -27.00 7.16 -7.61
N SER A 60 -28.05 6.61 -6.99
CA SER A 60 -29.18 5.96 -7.65
C SER A 60 -30.04 6.93 -8.46
N ARG A 61 -30.24 8.17 -7.99
CA ARG A 61 -30.97 9.22 -8.71
C ARG A 61 -30.19 9.71 -9.92
N ARG A 62 -28.87 9.94 -9.78
CA ARG A 62 -27.99 10.27 -10.92
C ARG A 62 -27.93 9.11 -11.93
N HIS A 63 -27.99 7.87 -11.44
CA HIS A 63 -28.05 6.67 -12.27
C HIS A 63 -29.32 6.58 -13.12
N LYS A 64 -30.46 6.91 -12.51
CA LYS A 64 -31.75 6.97 -13.20
C LYS A 64 -31.79 8.07 -14.25
N LEU A 65 -31.35 9.29 -13.91
CA LEU A 65 -31.36 10.45 -14.82
C LEU A 65 -30.50 10.21 -16.07
N TYR A 66 -29.27 9.72 -15.90
CA TYR A 66 -28.38 9.44 -17.03
C TYR A 66 -28.88 8.30 -17.93
N ARG A 67 -29.49 7.24 -17.37
CA ARG A 67 -30.10 6.17 -18.18
C ARG A 67 -31.30 6.67 -18.99
N GLN A 68 -32.06 7.63 -18.44
CA GLN A 68 -33.14 8.29 -19.17
C GLN A 68 -32.59 9.14 -20.32
N GLU A 69 -31.46 9.84 -20.13
CA GLU A 69 -30.78 10.57 -21.21
C GLU A 69 -30.24 9.65 -22.31
N LEU A 70 -29.82 8.42 -21.97
CA LEU A 70 -29.30 7.41 -22.93
C LEU A 70 -30.34 6.42 -23.46
N ASN A 71 -31.64 6.60 -23.22
CA ASN A 71 -32.71 5.68 -23.66
C ASN A 71 -32.54 4.21 -23.21
N LEU A 72 -31.88 3.95 -22.06
CA LEU A 72 -31.66 2.61 -21.53
C LEU A 72 -32.81 2.17 -20.60
N THR A 73 -33.64 1.22 -21.05
CA THR A 73 -34.84 0.73 -20.36
C THR A 73 -34.56 -0.47 -19.44
N ALA A 74 -33.98 -0.23 -18.26
CA ALA A 74 -33.99 -1.21 -17.17
C ALA A 74 -34.13 -0.53 -15.80
N ALA A 75 -35.05 -1.05 -14.97
CA ALA A 75 -35.35 -0.53 -13.64
C ALA A 75 -34.10 -0.55 -12.74
N ALA A 76 -33.61 0.63 -12.36
CA ALA A 76 -32.57 0.73 -11.34
C ALA A 76 -33.23 0.56 -9.96
N ALA A 77 -33.18 -0.65 -9.40
CA ALA A 77 -33.53 -0.85 -8.00
C ALA A 77 -32.59 -0.02 -7.11
N LEU A 78 -33.16 0.70 -6.15
CA LEU A 78 -32.39 1.36 -5.08
C LEU A 78 -31.71 0.27 -4.26
N LEU A 79 -30.41 0.05 -4.47
CA LEU A 79 -29.64 -0.88 -3.64
C LEU A 79 -29.46 -0.25 -2.24
N PRO A 80 -29.95 -0.88 -1.16
CA PRO A 80 -29.74 -0.37 0.18
C PRO A 80 -28.27 -0.57 0.59
N LEU A 81 -27.71 0.42 1.30
CA LEU A 81 -26.41 0.26 1.96
C LEU A 81 -26.56 -0.77 3.08
N ARG A 82 -25.78 -1.85 3.04
CA ARG A 82 -25.80 -2.90 4.07
C ARG A 82 -24.67 -2.65 5.07
N PRO A 83 -24.94 -2.58 6.39
CA PRO A 83 -23.89 -2.40 7.40
C PRO A 83 -22.82 -3.50 7.37
N GLU A 84 -23.17 -4.68 6.88
CA GLU A 84 -22.34 -5.88 6.87
C GLU A 84 -21.29 -5.90 5.73
N THR A 85 -21.25 -4.89 4.86
CA THR A 85 -20.32 -4.88 3.71
C THR A 85 -18.86 -4.83 4.19
N SER A 86 -18.00 -5.60 3.53
CA SER A 86 -16.61 -5.77 3.93
C SER A 86 -15.82 -4.46 3.93
N TRP A 87 -16.05 -3.57 2.96
CA TRP A 87 -15.37 -2.27 2.90
C TRP A 87 -15.78 -1.34 4.05
N LEU A 88 -17.03 -1.40 4.51
CA LEU A 88 -17.51 -0.59 5.62
C LEU A 88 -16.97 -1.14 6.94
N GLN A 89 -16.95 -2.46 7.11
CA GLN A 89 -16.32 -3.11 8.25
C GLN A 89 -14.81 -2.82 8.31
N PHE A 90 -14.14 -2.75 7.17
CA PHE A 90 -12.75 -2.27 7.08
C PHE A 90 -12.64 -0.82 7.57
N HIS A 91 -13.49 0.10 7.11
CA HIS A 91 -13.47 1.50 7.55
C HIS A 91 -13.69 1.66 9.06
N LEU A 92 -14.67 0.93 9.61
CA LEU A 92 -14.98 0.95 11.05
C LEU A 92 -13.88 0.30 11.90
N GLY A 93 -13.09 -0.60 11.32
CA GLY A 93 -11.97 -1.28 11.97
C GLY A 93 -10.67 -0.46 12.04
N ILE A 94 -10.61 0.71 11.39
CA ILE A 94 -9.43 1.60 11.46
C ILE A 94 -9.32 2.18 12.87
N SER A 95 -8.12 2.08 13.45
CA SER A 95 -7.81 2.49 14.82
C SER A 95 -6.42 3.13 14.89
N GLN A 96 -6.02 3.64 16.06
CA GLN A 96 -4.67 4.17 16.27
C GLN A 96 -3.55 3.13 16.03
N ASP A 97 -3.86 1.83 16.11
CA ASP A 97 -2.88 0.73 15.97
C ASP A 97 -2.62 0.33 14.51
N GLY A 98 -3.37 0.89 13.55
CA GLY A 98 -3.22 0.61 12.12
C GLY A 98 -4.54 0.61 11.33
N LEU A 99 -4.43 0.34 10.03
CA LEU A 99 -5.58 0.28 9.11
C LEU A 99 -6.48 -0.93 9.36
N TYR A 100 -5.95 -2.01 9.90
CA TYR A 100 -6.70 -3.22 10.18
C TYR A 100 -6.07 -4.03 11.33
N PRO A 101 -6.87 -4.81 12.07
CA PRO A 101 -6.36 -5.79 13.02
C PRO A 101 -5.59 -6.92 12.34
N ARG A 102 -4.63 -7.52 13.07
CA ARG A 102 -3.76 -8.58 12.55
C ARG A 102 -4.52 -9.77 11.92
N SER A 103 -5.54 -10.29 12.61
CA SER A 103 -6.35 -11.42 12.13
C SER A 103 -7.75 -10.94 11.76
N SER A 104 -7.85 -10.02 10.80
CA SER A 104 -9.13 -9.43 10.41
C SER A 104 -9.90 -10.27 9.37
N PRO A 105 -11.04 -10.89 9.74
CA PRO A 105 -11.89 -11.56 8.77
C PRO A 105 -12.57 -10.58 7.80
N ALA A 106 -12.67 -9.30 8.17
CA ALA A 106 -13.20 -8.25 7.29
C ALA A 106 -12.23 -7.96 6.13
N VAL A 107 -10.91 -7.92 6.39
CA VAL A 107 -9.90 -7.74 5.33
C VAL A 107 -9.90 -8.92 4.36
N SER A 108 -9.99 -10.16 4.88
CA SER A 108 -10.04 -11.35 4.02
C SER A 108 -11.26 -11.35 3.10
N ARG A 109 -12.43 -10.98 3.64
CA ARG A 109 -13.66 -10.79 2.85
C ARG A 109 -13.56 -9.64 1.85
N LEU A 110 -12.94 -8.52 2.24
CA LEU A 110 -12.76 -7.37 1.36
C LEU A 110 -11.89 -7.69 0.14
N LEU A 111 -10.82 -8.47 0.32
CA LEU A 111 -9.98 -8.92 -0.80
C LEU A 111 -10.78 -9.79 -1.78
N GLN A 112 -11.61 -10.71 -1.26
CA GLN A 112 -12.51 -11.53 -2.08
C GLN A 112 -13.56 -10.68 -2.80
N ASP A 113 -14.25 -9.78 -2.10
CA ASP A 113 -15.29 -8.93 -2.67
C ASP A 113 -14.74 -8.01 -3.77
N MET A 114 -13.54 -7.42 -3.59
CA MET A 114 -12.90 -6.62 -4.64
C MET A 114 -12.52 -7.45 -5.87
N HIS A 115 -12.20 -8.74 -5.68
CA HIS A 115 -11.94 -9.66 -6.78
C HIS A 115 -13.23 -10.07 -7.51
N ASP A 116 -14.29 -10.42 -6.78
CA ASP A 116 -15.47 -11.07 -7.35
C ASP A 116 -16.58 -10.10 -7.78
N PHE A 117 -16.72 -8.95 -7.12
CA PHE A 117 -17.89 -8.10 -7.34
C PHE A 117 -17.87 -7.40 -8.69
N ALA A 118 -19.05 -7.29 -9.30
CA ALA A 118 -19.21 -6.56 -10.55
C ALA A 118 -18.95 -5.06 -10.35
N THR A 119 -18.19 -4.49 -11.29
CA THR A 119 -17.99 -3.04 -11.38
C THR A 119 -19.26 -2.39 -11.95
N VAL A 120 -19.81 -1.39 -11.27
CA VAL A 120 -21.03 -0.68 -11.67
C VAL A 120 -20.77 0.75 -12.14
N SER A 121 -19.57 1.27 -11.90
CA SER A 121 -19.13 2.59 -12.36
C SER A 121 -17.61 2.66 -12.32
N ALA A 122 -17.04 3.31 -13.34
CA ALA A 122 -15.63 3.68 -13.40
C ALA A 122 -15.50 5.18 -13.66
N ASP A 123 -14.47 5.82 -13.10
CA ASP A 123 -14.20 7.25 -13.29
C ASP A 123 -12.74 7.57 -12.97
N TYR A 124 -12.26 8.75 -13.38
CA TYR A 124 -10.96 9.27 -12.95
C TYR A 124 -10.96 9.58 -11.46
N SER A 125 -9.78 9.50 -10.86
CA SER A 125 -9.53 9.97 -9.50
C SER A 125 -9.73 11.49 -9.38
N GLN A 126 -9.94 11.99 -8.16
CA GLN A 126 -10.27 13.41 -7.96
C GLN A 126 -9.10 14.33 -8.33
N ASP A 127 -7.87 13.89 -8.05
CA ASP A 127 -6.63 14.56 -8.44
C ASP A 127 -6.44 14.58 -9.96
N GLU A 128 -6.72 13.48 -10.66
CA GLU A 128 -6.73 13.49 -12.14
C GLU A 128 -7.80 14.41 -12.73
N LYS A 129 -8.99 14.47 -12.12
CA LYS A 129 -10.05 15.39 -12.54
C LYS A 129 -9.69 16.85 -12.31
N ALA A 130 -8.98 17.16 -11.22
CA ALA A 130 -8.52 18.51 -10.92
C ALA A 130 -7.53 19.03 -11.99
N LEU A 131 -6.84 18.13 -12.69
CA LEU A 131 -5.98 18.48 -13.82
C LEU A 131 -6.78 18.91 -15.07
N LEU A 132 -8.11 18.72 -15.13
CA LEU A 132 -9.07 19.24 -16.14
C LEU A 132 -8.63 19.15 -17.63
N GLY A 133 -7.66 18.30 -17.98
CA GLY A 133 -7.01 18.34 -19.30
C GLY A 133 -6.14 19.57 -19.55
N ALA A 134 -5.91 20.43 -18.54
CA ALA A 134 -4.90 21.48 -18.50
C ALA A 134 -3.51 20.85 -18.31
N CYS A 135 -3.13 20.07 -19.32
CA CYS A 135 -1.89 19.34 -19.37
C CYS A 135 -1.00 20.09 -20.35
N ASP A 136 0.04 20.74 -19.84
CA ASP A 136 1.06 21.36 -20.69
C ASP A 136 1.97 20.24 -21.23
N CYS A 137 1.69 19.76 -22.43
CA CYS A 137 2.50 18.74 -23.11
C CYS A 137 3.93 19.22 -23.44
N SER A 138 4.25 20.50 -23.23
CA SER A 138 5.61 21.03 -23.35
C SER A 138 6.42 20.91 -22.05
N GLN A 139 5.78 20.69 -20.90
CA GLN A 139 6.45 20.41 -19.63
C GLN A 139 6.74 18.92 -19.51
N ILE A 140 8.03 18.57 -19.61
CA ILE A 140 8.53 17.19 -19.67
C ILE A 140 8.33 16.42 -18.36
N VAL A 141 8.26 17.11 -17.21
CA VAL A 141 8.16 16.46 -15.90
C VAL A 141 7.28 17.29 -14.96
N LYS A 142 6.13 16.75 -14.55
CA LYS A 142 5.44 17.17 -13.32
C LYS A 142 5.66 16.11 -12.24
N PRO A 143 5.63 16.50 -10.94
CA PRO A 143 5.92 15.60 -9.83
C PRO A 143 5.06 14.33 -9.86
N SER A 144 5.65 13.27 -9.31
CA SER A 144 5.03 11.98 -8.96
C SER A 144 3.54 12.10 -8.60
N GLY A 145 2.69 11.34 -9.31
CA GLY A 145 1.26 11.24 -9.01
C GLY A 145 0.33 11.16 -10.23
N VAL A 146 0.79 11.62 -11.39
CA VAL A 146 0.00 11.65 -12.64
C VAL A 146 0.26 10.41 -13.49
N HIS A 147 -0.24 9.26 -13.02
CA HIS A 147 -0.22 7.99 -13.75
C HIS A 147 -1.64 7.50 -14.01
N LEU A 148 -1.84 6.66 -15.02
CA LEU A 148 -3.16 6.10 -15.33
C LEU A 148 -3.64 5.27 -14.15
N LYS A 149 -4.62 5.79 -13.42
CA LYS A 149 -5.33 5.10 -12.35
C LYS A 149 -6.81 5.41 -12.48
N LEU A 150 -7.67 4.47 -12.08
CA LEU A 150 -9.11 4.66 -12.15
C LEU A 150 -9.76 4.32 -10.83
N VAL A 151 -10.86 4.99 -10.52
CA VAL A 151 -11.69 4.65 -9.38
C VAL A 151 -12.81 3.74 -9.88
N LEU A 152 -12.77 2.48 -9.46
CA LEU A 152 -13.86 1.54 -9.71
C LEU A 152 -14.80 1.52 -8.52
N ARG A 153 -16.10 1.46 -8.78
CA ARG A 153 -17.15 1.25 -7.79
C ARG A 153 -17.84 -0.07 -8.05
N PHE A 154 -18.02 -0.86 -7.00
CA PHE A 154 -18.67 -2.17 -7.06
C PHE A 154 -20.16 -2.09 -6.69
N GLN A 155 -20.87 -3.19 -6.95
CA GLN A 155 -22.30 -3.34 -6.69
C GLN A 155 -22.73 -3.10 -5.23
N ASP A 156 -21.82 -3.24 -4.28
CA ASP A 156 -22.02 -3.00 -2.84
C ASP A 156 -21.63 -1.58 -2.40
N PHE A 157 -21.42 -0.68 -3.37
CA PHE A 157 -20.94 0.70 -3.22
C PHE A 157 -19.49 0.87 -2.78
N GLY A 158 -18.78 -0.22 -2.53
CA GLY A 158 -17.33 -0.20 -2.27
C GLY A 158 -16.59 0.44 -3.43
N LYS A 159 -15.44 1.06 -3.13
CA LYS A 159 -14.57 1.65 -4.15
C LYS A 159 -13.17 1.06 -4.03
N ALA A 160 -12.52 0.87 -5.16
CA ALA A 160 -11.11 0.52 -5.24
C ALA A 160 -10.38 1.42 -6.25
N MET A 161 -9.12 1.69 -5.98
CA MET A 161 -8.20 2.30 -6.93
C MET A 161 -7.64 1.20 -7.82
N PHE A 162 -7.94 1.27 -9.11
CA PHE A 162 -7.41 0.39 -10.14
C PHE A 162 -6.14 0.98 -10.73
N LYS A 163 -5.04 0.23 -10.67
CA LYS A 163 -3.80 0.53 -11.40
C LYS A 163 -3.54 -0.60 -12.41
N PRO A 164 -3.57 -0.33 -13.72
CA PRO A 164 -3.40 -1.35 -14.74
C PRO A 164 -1.95 -1.82 -14.85
N MET A 165 -1.77 -3.03 -15.38
CA MET A 165 -0.48 -3.52 -15.82
C MET A 165 0.11 -2.63 -16.91
N ARG A 166 1.39 -2.26 -16.75
CA ARG A 166 2.18 -1.50 -17.72
C ARG A 166 3.48 -2.18 -18.14
N GLN A 167 4.04 -2.99 -17.25
CA GLN A 167 5.28 -3.73 -17.46
C GLN A 167 5.06 -5.19 -17.09
N LYS A 168 5.81 -6.07 -17.74
CA LYS A 168 5.84 -7.50 -17.46
C LYS A 168 6.52 -7.78 -16.12
N ARG A 169 6.28 -8.98 -15.59
CA ARG A 169 6.79 -9.40 -14.27
C ARG A 169 8.32 -9.56 -14.27
N GLU A 170 8.88 -9.91 -15.42
CA GLU A 170 10.31 -10.18 -15.62
C GLU A 170 11.11 -8.91 -16.01
N GLU A 171 10.42 -7.79 -16.28
CA GLU A 171 11.06 -6.55 -16.73
C GLU A 171 11.54 -5.70 -15.55
N GLU A 172 12.86 -5.45 -15.51
CA GLU A 172 13.45 -4.46 -14.61
C GLU A 172 13.35 -3.05 -15.19
N THR A 173 13.23 -2.05 -14.31
CA THR A 173 13.39 -0.65 -14.68
C THR A 173 14.81 -0.42 -15.19
N PRO A 174 15.01 0.18 -16.38
CA PRO A 174 16.35 0.47 -16.90
C PRO A 174 17.17 1.33 -15.93
N GLU A 175 18.50 1.16 -15.92
CA GLU A 175 19.37 1.85 -14.96
C GLU A 175 19.39 3.37 -15.15
N ASP A 176 19.21 3.83 -16.39
CA ASP A 176 19.20 5.25 -16.75
C ASP A 176 17.89 5.97 -16.36
N PHE A 177 16.89 5.25 -15.87
CA PHE A 177 15.61 5.84 -15.50
C PHE A 177 15.72 6.46 -14.10
N PHE A 178 15.46 7.77 -14.04
CA PHE A 178 15.26 8.44 -12.76
C PHE A 178 14.01 7.90 -12.06
N TYR A 179 14.06 7.82 -10.74
CA TYR A 179 12.99 7.26 -9.91
C TYR A 179 11.62 7.93 -10.13
N PHE A 180 11.58 9.22 -10.50
CA PHE A 180 10.34 9.95 -10.81
C PHE A 180 9.80 9.68 -12.23
N VAL A 181 10.61 9.10 -13.13
CA VAL A 181 10.23 8.69 -14.50
C VAL A 181 9.73 7.24 -14.53
N ASP A 182 10.11 6.42 -13.55
CA ASP A 182 9.75 5.00 -13.48
C ASP A 182 8.23 4.75 -13.66
N PHE A 183 7.88 3.56 -14.13
CA PHE A 183 6.47 3.21 -14.30
C PHE A 183 5.86 2.74 -12.98
N GLN A 184 4.57 3.05 -12.82
CA GLN A 184 3.77 2.44 -11.77
C GLN A 184 3.32 1.03 -12.17
N ARG A 185 3.53 0.07 -11.26
CA ARG A 185 3.31 -1.37 -11.45
C ARG A 185 2.22 -1.86 -10.50
N HIS A 186 1.24 -2.57 -11.05
CA HIS A 186 0.20 -3.23 -10.26
C HIS A 186 0.75 -4.27 -9.27
N ASN A 187 1.73 -5.09 -9.68
CA ASN A 187 2.35 -6.11 -8.84
C ASN A 187 2.98 -5.52 -7.56
N ALA A 188 3.52 -4.31 -7.66
CA ALA A 188 4.14 -3.64 -6.53
C ALA A 188 3.13 -3.25 -5.46
N GLU A 189 1.93 -2.78 -5.85
CA GLU A 189 0.86 -2.47 -4.88
C GLU A 189 0.35 -3.71 -4.15
N ILE A 190 0.17 -4.83 -4.89
CA ILE A 190 -0.27 -6.10 -4.32
C ILE A 190 0.80 -6.63 -3.35
N ALA A 191 2.06 -6.71 -3.81
CA ALA A 191 3.17 -7.19 -2.99
C ALA A 191 3.46 -6.30 -1.78
N ALA A 192 3.35 -4.98 -1.91
CA ALA A 192 3.49 -4.02 -0.83
C ALA A 192 2.48 -4.29 0.30
N PHE A 193 1.20 -4.53 -0.02
CA PHE A 193 0.19 -4.87 0.98
C PHE A 193 0.53 -6.17 1.72
N HIS A 194 0.91 -7.22 1.01
CA HIS A 194 1.27 -8.50 1.63
C HIS A 194 2.53 -8.38 2.51
N LEU A 195 3.54 -7.62 2.08
CA LEU A 195 4.76 -7.38 2.84
C LEU A 195 4.47 -6.55 4.11
N ASP A 196 3.68 -5.48 4.00
CA ASP A 196 3.23 -4.66 5.13
C ASP A 196 2.50 -5.50 6.19
N ARG A 197 1.69 -6.46 5.75
CA ARG A 197 1.01 -7.41 6.63
C ARG A 197 1.98 -8.40 7.29
N ILE A 198 2.98 -8.92 6.57
CA ILE A 198 4.01 -9.84 7.11
C ILE A 198 4.90 -9.14 8.14
N LEU A 199 5.28 -7.88 7.88
CA LEU A 199 6.02 -7.04 8.82
C LEU A 199 5.16 -6.57 10.00
N ASP A 200 3.86 -6.88 9.97
CA ASP A 200 2.87 -6.53 10.98
C ASP A 200 2.76 -5.01 11.21
N PHE A 201 3.07 -4.22 10.18
CA PHE A 201 2.89 -2.77 10.17
C PHE A 201 1.41 -2.40 10.02
N ARG A 202 0.70 -3.03 9.07
CA ARG A 202 -0.74 -2.85 8.81
C ARG A 202 -1.10 -1.41 8.44
N ARG A 203 -0.30 -0.81 7.56
CA ARG A 203 -0.36 0.62 7.14
C ARG A 203 -0.63 0.81 5.65
N VAL A 204 -0.67 -0.27 4.86
CA VAL A 204 -1.07 -0.26 3.44
C VAL A 204 -2.52 -0.72 3.31
N PRO A 205 -3.39 -0.03 2.53
CA PRO A 205 -4.76 -0.49 2.29
C PRO A 205 -4.79 -1.90 1.66
N PRO A 206 -5.79 -2.75 1.99
CA PRO A 206 -5.97 -4.04 1.36
C PRO A 206 -5.95 -3.94 -0.18
N THR A 207 -5.11 -4.74 -0.81
CA THR A 207 -4.90 -4.70 -2.27
C THR A 207 -4.92 -6.11 -2.84
N VAL A 208 -5.66 -6.31 -3.93
CA VAL A 208 -5.81 -7.60 -4.62
C VAL A 208 -5.59 -7.45 -6.12
N GLY A 209 -5.06 -8.48 -6.76
CA GLY A 209 -5.00 -8.60 -8.22
C GLY A 209 -6.33 -8.99 -8.84
N ARG A 210 -6.63 -8.41 -10.01
CA ARG A 210 -7.80 -8.80 -10.81
C ARG A 210 -7.53 -8.65 -12.30
N LEU A 211 -8.04 -9.61 -13.07
CA LEU A 211 -8.13 -9.51 -14.52
C LEU A 211 -9.44 -8.80 -14.87
N ILE A 212 -9.34 -7.57 -15.37
CA ILE A 212 -10.49 -6.70 -15.65
C ILE A 212 -10.84 -6.80 -17.14
N ASN A 213 -12.12 -7.04 -17.46
CA ASN A 213 -12.62 -6.82 -18.80
C ASN A 213 -12.83 -5.32 -19.02
N ILE A 214 -11.86 -4.63 -19.60
CA ILE A 214 -11.86 -3.15 -19.70
C ILE A 214 -13.02 -2.61 -20.56
N THR A 215 -13.61 -3.44 -21.42
CA THR A 215 -14.81 -3.06 -22.16
C THR A 215 -16.03 -3.09 -21.25
N LYS A 216 -16.31 -4.23 -20.62
CA LYS A 216 -17.52 -4.41 -19.80
C LYS A 216 -17.47 -3.68 -18.45
N GLU A 217 -16.30 -3.64 -17.84
CA GLU A 217 -16.13 -3.20 -16.44
C GLU A 217 -15.56 -1.78 -16.32
N ILE A 218 -15.14 -1.17 -17.43
CA ILE A 218 -14.68 0.23 -17.44
C ILE A 218 -15.46 1.03 -18.49
N LEU A 219 -15.29 0.73 -19.77
CA LEU A 219 -15.87 1.52 -20.88
C LEU A 219 -17.41 1.59 -20.83
N GLU A 220 -18.08 0.45 -20.68
CA GLU A 220 -19.55 0.37 -20.69
C GLU A 220 -20.20 0.92 -19.41
N VAL A 221 -19.45 1.02 -18.31
CA VAL A 221 -19.97 1.47 -16.99
C VAL A 221 -19.54 2.88 -16.60
N THR A 222 -18.57 3.47 -17.31
CA THR A 222 -18.20 4.87 -17.10
C THR A 222 -19.26 5.81 -17.66
N ARG A 223 -19.46 6.94 -16.97
CA ARG A 223 -20.26 8.09 -17.45
C ARG A 223 -19.41 9.28 -17.85
N ASN A 224 -18.10 9.15 -17.67
CA ASN A 224 -17.17 10.22 -17.93
C ASN A 224 -16.84 10.19 -19.42
N GLU A 225 -17.40 11.13 -20.18
CA GLU A 225 -17.19 11.24 -21.63
C GLU A 225 -15.71 11.38 -22.00
N VAL A 226 -14.90 12.02 -21.15
CA VAL A 226 -13.44 12.11 -21.36
C VAL A 226 -12.82 10.73 -21.24
N LEU A 227 -13.19 9.93 -20.24
CA LEU A 227 -12.70 8.55 -20.11
C LEU A 227 -13.21 7.66 -21.25
N GLN A 228 -14.45 7.82 -21.71
CA GLN A 228 -14.94 7.08 -22.88
C GLN A 228 -14.15 7.44 -24.15
N SER A 229 -13.85 8.72 -24.36
CA SER A 229 -13.21 9.21 -25.58
C SER A 229 -11.76 8.74 -25.80
N VAL A 230 -11.09 8.26 -24.74
CA VAL A 230 -9.70 7.78 -24.82
C VAL A 230 -9.60 6.28 -25.10
N PHE A 231 -10.72 5.56 -25.23
CA PHE A 231 -10.72 4.17 -25.68
C PHE A 231 -10.57 4.07 -27.20
N PHE A 232 -9.80 3.09 -27.66
CA PHE A 232 -9.60 2.82 -29.08
C PHE A 232 -9.28 1.33 -29.32
N VAL A 233 -9.34 0.90 -30.58
CA VAL A 233 -8.92 -0.43 -31.02
C VAL A 233 -7.53 -0.34 -31.64
N SER A 234 -6.57 -1.12 -31.14
CA SER A 234 -5.21 -1.14 -31.67
C SER A 234 -5.13 -1.84 -33.03
N PRO A 235 -4.02 -1.69 -33.78
CA PRO A 235 -3.78 -2.46 -35.00
C PRO A 235 -3.80 -3.99 -34.80
N ALA A 236 -3.54 -4.46 -33.57
CA ALA A 236 -3.62 -5.86 -33.19
C ALA A 236 -5.04 -6.30 -32.78
N SER A 237 -6.06 -5.46 -33.00
CA SER A 237 -7.46 -5.70 -32.61
C SER A 237 -7.69 -5.83 -31.09
N ASN A 238 -6.82 -5.23 -30.28
CA ASN A 238 -7.01 -5.14 -28.83
C ASN A 238 -7.75 -3.85 -28.46
N VAL A 239 -8.58 -3.90 -27.42
CA VAL A 239 -9.14 -2.69 -26.83
C VAL A 239 -8.08 -2.05 -25.94
N CYS A 240 -7.89 -0.73 -26.06
CA CYS A 240 -6.89 0.03 -25.35
C CYS A 240 -7.48 1.35 -24.83
N PHE A 241 -6.83 1.92 -23.81
CA PHE A 241 -7.11 3.27 -23.34
C PHE A 241 -5.85 3.92 -22.74
N PHE A 242 -5.83 5.25 -22.66
CA PHE A 242 -4.69 6.02 -22.14
C PHE A 242 -5.16 7.22 -21.30
N ALA A 243 -4.26 7.81 -20.51
CA ALA A 243 -4.55 9.01 -19.74
C ALA A 243 -4.27 10.28 -20.57
N LYS A 244 -5.15 11.28 -20.52
CA LYS A 244 -5.01 12.52 -21.31
C LYS A 244 -3.93 13.51 -20.79
N CYS A 245 -3.14 13.18 -19.75
CA CYS A 245 -2.22 14.13 -19.10
C CYS A 245 -0.72 13.82 -19.32
N PRO A 246 0.23 14.75 -19.08
CA PRO A 246 1.38 15.04 -19.96
C PRO A 246 2.41 13.92 -20.07
N TYR A 247 2.57 13.05 -19.07
CA TYR A 247 3.44 11.87 -19.20
C TYR A 247 2.92 10.85 -20.23
N MET A 248 1.63 10.93 -20.57
CA MET A 248 0.86 9.89 -21.25
C MET A 248 0.08 10.44 -22.45
N CYS A 249 0.31 11.71 -22.84
CA CYS A 249 -0.33 12.35 -24.01
C CYS A 249 0.07 11.72 -25.35
N LYS A 250 0.86 10.65 -25.32
CA LYS A 250 1.25 9.85 -26.47
C LYS A 250 0.64 8.46 -26.34
N THR A 251 0.14 7.93 -27.45
CA THR A 251 -0.44 6.57 -27.53
C THR A 251 0.52 5.46 -27.11
N GLU A 252 1.83 5.74 -27.09
CA GLU A 252 2.88 4.85 -26.57
C GLU A 252 2.70 4.48 -25.09
N TYR A 253 1.90 5.26 -24.35
CA TYR A 253 1.58 5.00 -22.96
C TYR A 253 0.17 4.44 -22.72
N ALA A 254 -0.50 4.01 -23.78
CA ALA A 254 -1.76 3.29 -23.66
C ALA A 254 -1.54 1.92 -23.00
N VAL A 255 -2.55 1.48 -22.25
CA VAL A 255 -2.64 0.10 -21.78
C VAL A 255 -3.73 -0.61 -22.60
N CYS A 256 -3.48 -1.87 -22.93
CA CYS A 256 -4.31 -2.66 -23.81
C CYS A 256 -4.67 -3.98 -23.17
N GLY A 257 -5.91 -4.43 -23.37
CA GLY A 257 -6.30 -5.80 -23.04
C GLY A 257 -5.77 -6.80 -24.08
N ASN A 258 -6.08 -8.08 -23.87
CA ASN A 258 -5.80 -9.14 -24.84
C ASN A 258 -7.03 -10.06 -25.07
N PRO A 259 -7.94 -9.69 -26.00
CA PRO A 259 -8.12 -8.35 -26.54
C PRO A 259 -8.84 -7.40 -25.56
N HIS A 260 -9.57 -7.93 -24.56
CA HIS A 260 -10.35 -7.13 -23.59
C HIS A 260 -9.87 -7.25 -22.16
N LEU A 261 -9.16 -8.32 -21.83
CA LEU A 261 -8.74 -8.61 -20.46
C LEU A 261 -7.40 -7.94 -20.17
N LEU A 262 -7.35 -7.15 -19.09
CA LEU A 262 -6.17 -6.44 -18.63
C LEU A 262 -5.98 -6.69 -17.13
N GLU A 263 -4.78 -7.14 -16.74
CA GLU A 263 -4.41 -7.30 -15.35
C GLU A 263 -4.24 -5.93 -14.67
N GLY A 264 -4.55 -5.87 -13.38
CA GLY A 264 -4.21 -4.74 -12.54
C GLY A 264 -4.49 -4.99 -11.06
N SER A 265 -4.11 -4.02 -10.25
CA SER A 265 -4.28 -4.06 -8.80
C SER A 265 -5.50 -3.24 -8.40
N LEU A 266 -6.26 -3.73 -7.43
CA LEU A 266 -7.37 -3.03 -6.79
C LEU A 266 -7.05 -2.77 -5.33
N SER A 267 -6.71 -1.53 -5.01
CA SER A 267 -6.47 -1.08 -3.64
C SER A 267 -7.75 -0.50 -3.04
N ALA A 268 -8.19 -1.03 -1.91
CA ALA A 268 -9.39 -0.57 -1.22
C ALA A 268 -9.31 0.92 -0.89
N PHE A 269 -10.38 1.67 -1.16
CA PHE A 269 -10.44 3.08 -0.78
C PHE A 269 -10.47 3.23 0.73
N LEU A 270 -9.70 4.20 1.25
CA LEU A 270 -9.86 4.72 2.60
C LEU A 270 -11.18 5.49 2.75
N PRO A 271 -11.63 5.75 4.00
CA PRO A 271 -12.79 6.60 4.23
C PRO A 271 -12.64 7.96 3.54
N SER A 272 -13.79 8.53 3.17
CA SER A 272 -13.84 9.86 2.55
C SER A 272 -13.14 10.89 3.45
N LEU A 273 -12.45 11.86 2.85
CA LEU A 273 -11.81 12.97 3.57
C LEU A 273 -12.80 13.79 4.40
N ASN A 274 -14.10 13.76 4.08
CA ASN A 274 -15.15 14.40 4.88
C ASN A 274 -15.40 13.68 6.21
N LEU A 275 -15.14 12.38 6.29
CA LEU A 275 -15.36 11.55 7.49
C LEU A 275 -14.06 11.35 8.26
N ALA A 276 -12.96 11.13 7.54
CA ALA A 276 -11.64 10.92 8.09
C ALA A 276 -10.64 11.80 7.32
N PRO A 277 -10.51 13.10 7.69
CA PRO A 277 -9.53 13.99 7.09
C PRO A 277 -8.12 13.42 7.28
N ARG A 278 -7.27 13.67 6.30
CA ARG A 278 -5.87 13.25 6.31
C ARG A 278 -4.96 14.42 6.01
N LEU A 279 -3.80 14.42 6.64
CA LEU A 279 -2.71 15.36 6.36
C LEU A 279 -1.72 14.66 5.44
N SER A 280 -1.31 15.33 4.37
CA SER A 280 -0.18 14.94 3.54
C SER A 280 1.02 15.77 3.95
N ILE A 281 2.08 15.12 4.40
CA ILE A 281 3.27 15.77 4.97
C ILE A 281 4.49 15.38 4.13
N PRO A 282 5.32 16.35 3.69
CA PRO A 282 6.57 16.05 3.02
C PRO A 282 7.48 15.17 3.88
N ASN A 283 8.06 14.15 3.27
CA ASN A 283 9.07 13.33 3.91
C ASN A 283 10.37 14.14 4.08
N PRO A 284 11.00 14.23 5.27
CA PRO A 284 12.29 14.92 5.43
C PRO A 284 13.40 14.36 4.54
N TRP A 285 13.32 13.07 4.20
CA TRP A 285 14.23 12.42 3.25
C TRP A 285 13.64 12.31 1.84
N ILE A 286 12.78 13.27 1.46
CA ILE A 286 12.34 13.45 0.08
C ILE A 286 13.56 13.66 -0.82
N ARG A 287 13.57 13.08 -2.03
CA ARG A 287 14.63 13.32 -3.02
C ARG A 287 14.33 14.55 -3.87
N SER A 288 15.35 15.06 -4.54
CA SER A 288 15.23 16.16 -5.50
C SER A 288 14.62 15.68 -6.81
N TYR A 289 13.39 16.07 -7.11
CA TYR A 289 12.67 15.74 -8.35
C TYR A 289 13.20 16.52 -9.58
N SER A 290 14.52 16.58 -9.72
CA SER A 290 15.27 17.17 -10.82
C SER A 290 16.44 16.24 -11.21
N PHE A 291 17.02 16.47 -12.39
CA PHE A 291 18.06 15.59 -12.93
C PHE A 291 19.44 15.80 -12.29
N ASP A 292 19.72 17.00 -11.79
CA ASP A 292 21.01 17.45 -11.26
C ASP A 292 20.95 17.88 -9.79
N GLY A 293 19.75 17.99 -9.23
CA GLY A 293 19.54 18.38 -7.84
C GLY A 293 20.01 17.30 -6.88
N LYS A 294 20.37 17.75 -5.68
CA LYS A 294 20.57 16.92 -4.51
C LYS A 294 19.89 17.59 -3.33
N GLU A 295 19.42 16.78 -2.40
CA GLU A 295 18.79 17.27 -1.17
C GLU A 295 19.81 17.32 -0.03
N GLU A 296 19.50 18.10 1.01
CA GLU A 296 20.43 18.33 2.12
C GLU A 296 20.88 17.01 2.79
N TRP A 297 19.95 16.07 2.97
CA TRP A 297 20.23 14.77 3.58
C TRP A 297 21.19 13.89 2.76
N GLU A 298 21.34 14.13 1.46
CA GLU A 298 22.24 13.38 0.59
C GLU A 298 23.70 13.81 0.74
N VAL A 299 23.94 15.05 1.20
CA VAL A 299 25.27 15.65 1.32
C VAL A 299 25.69 15.92 2.76
N ASN A 300 24.74 16.01 3.70
CA ASN A 300 24.98 16.27 5.11
C ASN A 300 24.85 14.97 5.95
N PRO A 301 25.95 14.39 6.46
CA PRO A 301 25.88 13.18 7.27
C PRO A 301 25.23 13.40 8.65
N LEU A 302 25.12 14.66 9.11
CA LEU A 302 24.50 15.05 10.38
C LEU A 302 23.05 15.53 10.21
N TYR A 303 22.45 15.34 9.02
CA TYR A 303 21.11 15.83 8.72
C TYR A 303 20.05 15.39 9.74
N CYS A 304 20.10 14.13 10.21
CA CYS A 304 19.12 13.66 11.18
C CYS A 304 19.21 14.37 12.54
N ASP A 305 20.38 14.90 12.93
CA ASP A 305 20.51 15.64 14.19
C ASP A 305 19.64 16.91 14.15
N THR A 306 19.60 17.61 13.01
CA THR A 306 18.69 18.73 12.78
C THR A 306 17.22 18.27 12.78
N VAL A 307 16.91 17.19 12.06
CA VAL A 307 15.53 16.67 11.99
C VAL A 307 14.99 16.35 13.38
N ARG A 308 15.82 15.77 14.25
CA ARG A 308 15.46 15.42 15.64
C ARG A 308 15.12 16.60 16.53
N GLU A 309 15.47 17.81 16.16
CA GLU A 309 15.14 19.02 16.92
C GLU A 309 13.84 19.67 16.40
N ILE A 310 13.40 19.32 15.20
CA ILE A 310 12.25 19.94 14.53
C ILE A 310 10.96 19.18 14.87
N TYR A 311 9.95 19.90 15.35
CA TYR A 311 8.59 19.36 15.49
C TYR A 311 7.99 19.05 14.10
N PRO A 312 7.30 17.90 13.90
CA PRO A 312 6.89 16.90 14.89
C PRO A 312 7.85 15.71 15.07
N TYR A 313 9.08 15.79 14.54
CA TYR A 313 10.06 14.69 14.59
C TYR A 313 10.81 14.61 15.92
N SER A 314 10.84 15.71 16.68
CA SER A 314 11.49 15.83 17.99
C SER A 314 10.73 15.18 19.15
N SER A 315 9.49 14.75 18.94
CA SER A 315 8.63 14.20 19.99
C SER A 315 7.82 13.00 19.51
N GLY A 316 7.44 12.13 20.44
CA GLY A 316 6.55 11.00 20.16
C GLY A 316 7.17 9.92 19.27
N ASN A 317 6.31 9.23 18.51
CA ASN A 317 6.72 8.09 17.68
C ASN A 317 7.04 8.47 16.22
N ARG A 318 7.01 9.76 15.86
CA ARG A 318 7.06 10.17 14.45
C ARG A 318 8.32 9.73 13.74
N LEU A 319 9.50 10.00 14.31
CA LEU A 319 10.77 9.61 13.70
C LEU A 319 10.91 8.09 13.57
N LEU A 320 10.47 7.35 14.60
CA LEU A 320 10.44 5.87 14.56
C LEU A 320 9.50 5.34 13.48
N ASN A 321 8.36 5.98 13.26
CA ASN A 321 7.44 5.60 12.19
C ASN A 321 8.04 5.90 10.80
N ILE A 322 8.83 6.96 10.64
CA ILE A 322 9.58 7.22 9.41
C ILE A 322 10.63 6.15 9.17
N VAL A 323 11.33 5.69 10.21
CA VAL A 323 12.29 4.58 10.06
C VAL A 323 11.60 3.28 9.65
N ASP A 324 10.44 2.94 10.25
CA ASP A 324 9.64 1.79 9.81
C ASP A 324 9.27 1.90 8.32
N MET A 325 8.85 3.09 7.88
CA MET A 325 8.51 3.37 6.47
C MET A 325 9.72 3.27 5.55
N ALA A 326 10.89 3.77 5.96
CA ALA A 326 12.13 3.66 5.20
C ALA A 326 12.62 2.21 5.06
N ILE A 327 12.47 1.40 6.11
CA ILE A 327 12.74 -0.05 6.07
C ILE A 327 11.80 -0.73 5.06
N PHE A 328 10.51 -0.40 5.11
CA PHE A 328 9.52 -0.91 4.16
C PHE A 328 9.85 -0.52 2.72
N ASP A 329 10.11 0.76 2.47
CA ASP A 329 10.44 1.30 1.16
C ASP A 329 11.76 0.70 0.63
N PHE A 330 12.76 0.47 1.49
CA PHE A 330 14.01 -0.18 1.09
C PHE A 330 13.81 -1.63 0.67
N LEU A 331 13.02 -2.41 1.43
CA LEU A 331 12.72 -3.80 1.09
C LEU A 331 12.08 -3.90 -0.31
N ILE A 332 11.16 -3.00 -0.65
CA ILE A 332 10.53 -2.99 -1.96
C ILE A 332 11.36 -2.23 -3.01
N GLY A 333 12.33 -1.41 -2.62
CA GLY A 333 13.13 -0.56 -3.51
C GLY A 333 12.37 0.67 -4.02
N ASN A 334 11.44 1.21 -3.24
CA ASN A 334 10.64 2.38 -3.59
C ASN A 334 11.38 3.67 -3.21
N MET A 335 11.82 4.43 -4.22
CA MET A 335 12.53 5.70 -4.04
C MET A 335 11.61 6.93 -4.03
N ASP A 336 10.32 6.77 -4.32
CA ASP A 336 9.38 7.86 -4.63
C ASP A 336 8.50 8.26 -3.43
N ARG A 337 8.96 8.01 -2.21
CA ARG A 337 8.26 8.40 -0.97
C ARG A 337 8.43 9.89 -0.68
N HIS A 338 7.89 10.76 -1.52
CA HIS A 338 7.97 12.21 -1.32
C HIS A 338 7.12 12.70 -0.16
N HIS A 339 5.97 12.09 0.06
CA HIS A 339 5.04 12.46 1.12
C HIS A 339 4.55 11.20 1.81
N TYR A 340 4.07 11.37 3.03
CA TYR A 340 3.30 10.35 3.73
C TYR A 340 2.00 10.98 4.23
N GLU A 341 0.95 10.15 4.36
CA GLU A 341 -0.34 10.60 4.87
C GLU A 341 -0.60 10.11 6.29
N MET A 342 -1.42 10.85 7.03
CA MET A 342 -1.89 10.46 8.36
C MET A 342 -3.32 10.89 8.60
N PHE A 343 -4.06 10.13 9.41
CA PHE A 343 -5.37 10.57 9.88
C PHE A 343 -5.21 11.70 10.90
N THR A 344 -5.90 12.82 10.67
CA THR A 344 -5.89 13.97 11.59
C THR A 344 -6.34 13.58 13.00
N LYS A 345 -7.31 12.66 13.09
CA LYS A 345 -7.89 12.19 14.35
C LYS A 345 -6.86 11.63 15.32
N PHE A 346 -5.82 10.95 14.83
CA PHE A 346 -4.82 10.31 15.71
C PHE A 346 -3.68 11.24 16.12
N GLY A 347 -3.70 12.51 15.68
CA GLY A 347 -2.68 13.50 16.03
C GLY A 347 -1.26 13.07 15.63
N ASP A 348 -0.27 13.59 16.35
CA ASP A 348 1.14 13.40 15.99
C ASP A 348 1.64 11.97 16.20
N ASP A 349 1.06 11.25 17.16
CA ASP A 349 1.38 9.87 17.51
C ASP A 349 0.66 8.83 16.63
N GLY A 350 -0.15 9.28 15.68
CA GLY A 350 -0.74 8.41 14.67
C GLY A 350 0.31 7.66 13.84
N PHE A 351 -0.07 6.51 13.29
CA PHE A 351 0.75 5.79 12.33
C PHE A 351 0.76 6.49 10.96
N LEU A 352 1.81 6.25 10.17
CA LEU A 352 1.92 6.76 8.80
C LEU A 352 1.23 5.81 7.83
N LEU A 353 0.45 6.34 6.90
CA LEU A 353 -0.14 5.56 5.81
C LEU A 353 0.90 5.34 4.72
N HIS A 354 1.09 4.07 4.33
CA HIS A 354 2.01 3.67 3.26
C HIS A 354 1.21 3.55 1.95
N LEU A 355 0.84 4.69 1.35
CA LEU A 355 0.06 4.76 0.09
C LEU A 355 0.95 4.80 -1.14
N ASP A 356 0.41 4.52 -2.34
CA ASP A 356 1.15 4.65 -3.61
C ASP A 356 2.49 3.92 -3.66
N ASN A 357 2.46 2.59 -3.53
CA ASN A 357 3.66 1.75 -3.51
C ASN A 357 4.03 1.21 -4.90
N ALA A 358 3.36 1.70 -5.95
CA ALA A 358 3.46 1.19 -7.32
C ALA A 358 4.86 1.32 -7.97
N ARG A 359 5.79 2.11 -7.39
CA ARG A 359 7.19 2.19 -7.84
C ARG A 359 8.15 1.27 -7.07
N GLY A 360 7.62 0.44 -6.18
CA GLY A 360 8.36 -0.69 -5.63
C GLY A 360 8.59 -1.79 -6.67
N PHE A 361 9.47 -2.73 -6.34
CA PHE A 361 9.77 -3.92 -7.13
C PHE A 361 10.11 -3.64 -8.60
N GLY A 362 10.75 -2.49 -8.88
CA GLY A 362 11.21 -2.14 -10.21
C GLY A 362 12.52 -2.82 -10.60
N ARG A 363 13.41 -3.09 -9.63
CA ARG A 363 14.70 -3.75 -9.85
C ARG A 363 14.95 -4.79 -8.78
N HIS A 364 15.19 -6.04 -9.14
CA HIS A 364 15.60 -7.11 -8.22
C HIS A 364 17.12 -7.26 -8.14
N SER A 365 17.85 -6.81 -9.17
CA SER A 365 19.31 -6.90 -9.25
C SER A 365 20.04 -5.76 -8.54
N HIS A 366 19.33 -4.69 -8.17
CA HIS A 366 19.88 -3.51 -7.49
C HIS A 366 19.24 -3.30 -6.11
N ASP A 367 20.05 -2.83 -5.15
CA ASP A 367 19.59 -2.43 -3.81
C ASP A 367 19.94 -0.96 -3.56
N GLU A 368 18.93 -0.09 -3.54
CA GLU A 368 19.14 1.35 -3.39
C GLU A 368 19.36 1.73 -1.91
N ILE A 369 20.61 1.68 -1.46
CA ILE A 369 21.00 1.91 -0.05
C ILE A 369 20.57 3.29 0.45
N SER A 370 20.48 4.30 -0.41
CA SER A 370 20.08 5.65 0.01
C SER A 370 18.66 5.72 0.58
N ILE A 371 17.78 4.75 0.29
CA ILE A 371 16.45 4.66 0.93
C ILE A 371 16.58 4.42 2.45
N LEU A 372 17.64 3.74 2.92
CA LEU A 372 17.92 3.53 4.35
C LEU A 372 18.57 4.74 5.03
N ALA A 373 18.68 5.90 4.38
CA ALA A 373 19.21 7.11 4.99
C ALA A 373 18.57 7.45 6.36
N PRO A 374 17.23 7.40 6.55
CA PRO A 374 16.63 7.65 7.86
C PRO A 374 17.13 6.70 8.96
N LEU A 375 17.24 5.39 8.66
CA LEU A 375 17.75 4.40 9.61
C LEU A 375 19.23 4.65 9.92
N SER A 376 20.05 4.85 8.88
CA SER A 376 21.51 4.92 9.00
C SER A 376 22.02 6.25 9.56
N GLN A 377 21.33 7.36 9.31
CA GLN A 377 21.68 8.68 9.86
C GLN A 377 21.15 8.83 11.29
N CYS A 378 19.91 8.41 11.55
CA CYS A 378 19.34 8.56 12.88
C CYS A 378 19.82 7.47 13.83
N CYS A 379 20.09 6.25 13.36
CA CYS A 379 20.42 5.12 14.21
C CYS A 379 19.41 4.90 15.34
N VAL A 380 18.12 4.92 15.01
CA VAL A 380 17.02 4.52 15.91
C VAL A 380 16.10 3.54 15.21
N ILE A 381 15.57 2.57 15.96
CA ILE A 381 14.62 1.58 15.46
C ILE A 381 13.72 1.12 16.62
N LYS A 382 12.46 0.79 16.31
CA LYS A 382 11.56 0.16 17.28
C LYS A 382 12.04 -1.24 17.64
N ARG A 383 11.93 -1.60 18.91
CA ARG A 383 12.20 -2.97 19.38
C ARG A 383 11.30 -3.97 18.68
N THR A 384 10.00 -3.69 18.54
CA THR A 384 9.10 -4.62 17.86
C THR A 384 9.45 -4.81 16.39
N THR A 385 9.86 -3.76 15.67
CA THR A 385 10.32 -3.85 14.28
C THR A 385 11.59 -4.68 14.18
N LEU A 386 12.61 -4.40 15.00
CA LEU A 386 13.88 -5.14 14.98
C LEU A 386 13.68 -6.65 15.23
N LEU A 387 12.87 -7.01 16.24
CA LEU A 387 12.61 -8.42 16.56
C LEU A 387 11.91 -9.15 15.41
N ARG A 388 10.99 -8.50 14.70
CA ARG A 388 10.32 -9.09 13.52
C ARG A 388 11.29 -9.26 12.36
N LEU A 389 12.16 -8.28 12.10
CA LEU A 389 13.17 -8.38 11.06
C LEU A 389 14.17 -9.51 11.35
N GLN A 390 14.57 -9.68 12.60
CA GLN A 390 15.42 -10.80 13.03
C GLN A 390 14.71 -12.15 12.83
N LEU A 391 13.44 -12.26 13.24
CA LEU A 391 12.64 -13.47 13.03
C LEU A 391 12.55 -13.84 11.54
N LEU A 392 12.25 -12.87 10.68
CA LEU A 392 12.11 -13.09 9.23
C LEU A 392 13.44 -13.40 8.52
N ALA A 393 14.57 -13.26 9.21
CA ALA A 393 15.89 -13.66 8.73
C ALA A 393 16.25 -15.11 9.13
N GLU A 394 15.49 -15.74 10.04
CA GLU A 394 15.71 -17.13 10.44
C GLU A 394 15.25 -18.09 9.33
N PRO A 395 15.93 -19.23 9.13
CA PRO A 395 15.60 -20.20 8.07
C PRO A 395 14.13 -20.68 8.10
N GLU A 396 13.54 -20.83 9.28
CA GLU A 396 12.16 -21.31 9.46
C GLU A 396 11.10 -20.27 9.09
N TYR A 397 11.46 -18.99 9.03
CA TYR A 397 10.56 -17.86 8.78
C TYR A 397 11.05 -16.94 7.67
N GLN A 398 11.95 -17.44 6.83
CA GLN A 398 12.61 -16.69 5.77
C GLN A 398 11.61 -15.81 4.99
N LEU A 399 11.90 -14.51 4.91
CA LEU A 399 11.00 -13.51 4.34
C LEU A 399 10.52 -13.89 2.93
N SER A 400 11.41 -14.33 2.05
CA SER A 400 11.06 -14.77 0.69
C SER A 400 10.05 -15.92 0.66
N ALA A 401 10.18 -16.90 1.57
CA ALA A 401 9.29 -18.05 1.66
C ALA A 401 7.90 -17.65 2.17
N VAL A 402 7.84 -16.85 3.24
CA VAL A 402 6.59 -16.33 3.80
C VAL A 402 5.89 -15.42 2.79
N MET A 403 6.64 -14.58 2.10
CA MET A 403 6.12 -13.69 1.05
C MET A 403 5.53 -14.49 -0.11
N ARG A 404 6.24 -15.52 -0.58
CA ARG A 404 5.76 -16.44 -1.62
C ARG A 404 4.44 -17.09 -1.24
N GLU A 405 4.37 -17.69 -0.05
CA GLU A 405 3.15 -18.34 0.44
C GLU A 405 1.98 -17.35 0.56
N SER A 406 2.25 -16.14 1.06
CA SER A 406 1.25 -15.09 1.19
C SER A 406 0.69 -14.67 -0.18
N LEU A 407 1.56 -14.51 -1.19
CA LEU A 407 1.18 -14.09 -2.54
C LEU A 407 0.47 -15.17 -3.36
N LEU A 408 0.63 -16.45 -3.03
CA LEU A 408 -0.12 -17.54 -3.69
C LEU A 408 -1.63 -17.46 -3.48
N GLN A 409 -2.08 -16.66 -2.51
CA GLN A 409 -3.51 -16.41 -2.26
C GLN A 409 -4.08 -15.35 -3.22
N ASP A 410 -3.25 -14.60 -3.93
CA ASP A 410 -3.72 -13.60 -4.89
C ASP A 410 -4.09 -14.25 -6.23
N PRO A 411 -5.21 -13.87 -6.86
CA PRO A 411 -5.64 -14.41 -8.15
C PRO A 411 -4.67 -14.19 -9.31
N LEU A 412 -3.76 -13.21 -9.22
CA LEU A 412 -2.73 -12.93 -10.22
C LEU A 412 -1.40 -13.64 -9.93
N ALA A 413 -1.39 -14.63 -9.02
CA ALA A 413 -0.20 -15.42 -8.72
C ALA A 413 0.39 -16.09 -9.98
N PRO A 414 1.73 -16.05 -10.17
CA PRO A 414 2.72 -15.40 -9.32
C PRO A 414 2.71 -13.86 -9.46
N VAL A 415 2.65 -13.13 -8.34
CA VAL A 415 2.68 -11.66 -8.32
C VAL A 415 4.11 -11.12 -8.43
N LEU A 416 5.05 -11.75 -7.72
CA LEU A 416 6.48 -11.45 -7.80
C LEU A 416 7.23 -12.64 -8.41
N THR A 417 8.28 -12.34 -9.16
CA THR A 417 9.21 -13.35 -9.68
C THR A 417 10.19 -13.80 -8.59
N GLU A 418 10.81 -14.97 -8.81
CA GLU A 418 11.81 -15.52 -7.88
C GLU A 418 12.96 -14.54 -7.56
N PRO A 419 13.55 -13.81 -8.52
CA PRO A 419 14.58 -12.83 -8.20
C PRO A 419 14.14 -11.74 -7.23
N HIS A 420 12.90 -11.25 -7.33
CA HIS A 420 12.37 -10.27 -6.37
C HIS A 420 12.19 -10.85 -4.97
N LEU A 421 11.74 -12.10 -4.87
CA LEU A 421 11.61 -12.79 -3.58
C LEU A 421 12.99 -12.95 -2.92
N LEU A 422 14.01 -13.38 -3.67
CA LEU A 422 15.38 -13.50 -3.15
C LEU A 422 16.02 -12.15 -2.80
N ALA A 423 15.67 -11.09 -3.53
CA ALA A 423 16.12 -9.73 -3.22
C ALA A 423 15.58 -9.24 -1.87
N LEU A 424 14.37 -9.66 -1.44
CA LEU A 424 13.83 -9.31 -0.11
C LEU A 424 14.73 -9.84 1.01
N ASP A 425 15.19 -11.09 0.92
CA ASP A 425 16.10 -11.67 1.92
C ASP A 425 17.44 -10.92 1.94
N ARG A 426 18.00 -10.64 0.76
CA ARG A 426 19.26 -9.87 0.64
C ARG A 426 19.13 -8.49 1.27
N ARG A 427 18.05 -7.77 0.98
CA ARG A 427 17.76 -6.44 1.56
C ARG A 427 17.53 -6.51 3.06
N LEU A 428 16.82 -7.53 3.55
CA LEU A 428 16.64 -7.74 4.98
C LEU A 428 17.98 -7.88 5.71
N GLN A 429 18.94 -8.63 5.16
CA GLN A 429 20.27 -8.74 5.73
C GLN A 429 21.02 -7.40 5.76
N LEU A 430 20.86 -6.56 4.73
CA LEU A 430 21.44 -5.21 4.70
C LEU A 430 20.85 -4.31 5.78
N ILE A 431 19.54 -4.39 6.04
CA ILE A 431 18.89 -3.67 7.13
C ILE A 431 19.48 -4.10 8.48
N LEU A 432 19.53 -5.41 8.75
CA LEU A 432 20.08 -5.94 10.00
C LEU A 432 21.55 -5.55 10.20
N LYS A 433 22.33 -5.53 9.12
CA LYS A 433 23.72 -5.05 9.14
C LYS A 433 23.80 -3.55 9.48
N ALA A 434 22.92 -2.72 8.92
CA ALA A 434 22.85 -1.29 9.23
C ALA A 434 22.50 -1.06 10.72
N VAL A 435 21.51 -1.79 11.25
CA VAL A 435 21.15 -1.75 12.67
C VAL A 435 22.33 -2.17 13.56
N ARG A 436 23.01 -3.27 13.22
CA ARG A 436 24.19 -3.73 13.98
C ARG A 436 25.28 -2.65 14.02
N LYS A 437 25.59 -2.02 12.89
CA LYS A 437 26.55 -0.92 12.83
C LYS A 437 26.15 0.25 13.76
N CYS A 438 24.87 0.61 13.79
CA CYS A 438 24.36 1.62 14.71
C CYS A 438 24.53 1.20 16.18
N ILE A 439 24.19 -0.05 16.53
CA ILE A 439 24.32 -0.58 17.89
C ILE A 439 25.80 -0.59 18.32
N ASP A 440 26.70 -1.05 17.45
CA ASP A 440 28.14 -1.09 17.74
C ASP A 440 28.72 0.32 17.98
N THR A 441 28.17 1.34 17.30
CA THR A 441 28.64 2.73 17.39
C THR A 441 28.05 3.48 18.59
N HIS A 442 26.74 3.31 18.87
CA HIS A 442 26.01 4.16 19.82
C HIS A 442 25.49 3.41 21.06
N GLY A 443 25.56 2.08 21.07
CA GLY A 443 25.02 1.20 22.11
C GLY A 443 23.54 0.86 21.90
N GLU A 444 23.15 -0.38 22.22
CA GLU A 444 21.81 -0.92 21.98
C GLU A 444 20.71 -0.05 22.63
N ALA A 445 20.92 0.41 23.86
CA ALA A 445 19.93 1.19 24.61
C ALA A 445 19.57 2.54 23.96
N LYS A 446 20.47 3.11 23.15
CA LYS A 446 20.20 4.37 22.42
C LYS A 446 19.57 4.13 21.05
N VAL A 447 19.86 2.98 20.44
CA VAL A 447 19.40 2.63 19.09
C VAL A 447 18.03 1.96 19.11
N VAL A 448 17.79 1.06 20.07
CA VAL A 448 16.58 0.24 20.13
C VAL A 448 15.57 0.89 21.08
N ALA A 449 14.63 1.63 20.51
CA ALA A 449 13.56 2.27 21.25
C ALA A 449 12.56 1.23 21.77
N ASN A 450 12.20 1.32 23.05
CA ASN A 450 11.23 0.41 23.67
C ASN A 450 9.79 0.90 23.42
N ASP A 451 9.18 0.38 22.38
CA ASP A 451 7.81 0.71 21.94
C ASP A 451 6.72 -0.17 22.56
N THR A 452 7.06 -1.02 23.54
CA THR A 452 6.07 -1.88 24.23
C THR A 452 5.59 -1.33 25.57
N ARG A 453 6.10 -0.18 26.03
CA ARG A 453 5.63 0.50 27.26
C ARG A 453 4.56 1.51 26.89
N GLN A 454 3.40 1.45 27.57
CA GLN A 454 2.41 2.53 27.48
C GLN A 454 3.04 3.85 27.97
N PRO A 455 2.66 5.01 27.41
CA PRO A 455 2.95 6.28 28.04
C PRO A 455 2.38 6.27 29.45
N GLU A 456 3.22 6.46 30.47
CA GLU A 456 2.73 6.70 31.82
C GLU A 456 1.82 7.93 31.78
N ALA A 457 0.59 7.79 32.28
CA ALA A 457 -0.31 8.92 32.40
C ALA A 457 0.40 10.03 33.19
N PRO A 458 0.32 11.30 32.76
CA PRO A 458 0.93 12.38 33.51
C PRO A 458 0.33 12.39 34.92
N THR A 459 1.19 12.21 35.92
CA THR A 459 0.83 12.34 37.33
C THR A 459 0.31 13.76 37.55
N SER A 460 -1.01 13.91 37.57
CA SER A 460 -1.65 15.10 38.12
C SER A 460 -1.44 15.06 39.62
N ASP A 461 -0.35 15.65 40.10
CA ASP A 461 -0.22 16.12 41.48
C ASP A 461 1.04 16.97 41.64
N ARG A 462 0.86 18.29 41.55
CA ARG A 462 1.55 19.34 42.34
C ARG A 462 1.32 20.72 41.71
N MET A 463 0.14 21.28 41.89
CA MET A 463 -0.03 22.73 42.04
C MET A 463 -1.45 23.02 42.51
N ASN A 464 -1.68 23.01 43.82
CA ASN A 464 -2.74 23.78 44.48
C ASN A 464 -2.53 23.68 45.98
N ASN A 465 -1.64 24.53 46.49
CA ASN A 465 -1.67 25.04 47.85
C ASN A 465 -0.65 26.17 47.91
N LEU A 466 -1.09 27.39 47.59
CA LEU A 466 -0.49 28.65 48.02
C LEU A 466 -1.39 29.82 47.61
N THR A 467 -2.56 29.94 48.25
CA THR A 467 -3.24 31.24 48.45
C THR A 467 -4.14 31.13 49.68
N GLU A 468 -3.64 31.58 50.83
CA GLU A 468 -4.38 32.35 51.84
C GLU A 468 -3.53 32.42 53.12
N THR A 469 -2.81 33.53 53.30
CA THR A 469 -2.78 34.33 54.55
C THR A 469 -1.75 35.46 54.44
N ARG A 470 -2.30 36.65 54.18
CA ARG A 470 -2.09 37.93 54.89
C ARG A 470 -1.77 39.11 53.99
#